data_AF-A0AAE7J6R3-F1
#
_entry.id   AF-A0AAE7J6R3-F1
#
_cell.length_a   1.000
_cell.length_b   1.000
_cell.length_c   1.000
_cell.angle_alpha   90.00
_cell.angle_beta   90.00
_cell.angle_gamma   90.00
#
_symmetry.space_group_name_H-M   'P 1'
#
loop_
_entity.id
_entity.type
_entity.pdbx_description
1 polymer ?
#
loop_
_entity_poly.entity_id
_entity_poly.type
_entity_poly.pdbx_seq_one_letter_code
_entity_poly.pdbx_strand_id
1 'polypeptide(L)' 'MGSKLTITGSTRERSAVDELLSVRFWMNGMAQTVQVERSRALRCRRDLLSTGAVLLN' A
#
# COMPACT_ATOMS: atom_id res chain seq x y z
N MET A 1 -31.13 -8.78 25.02
CA MET A 1 -30.68 -9.14 23.66
C MET A 1 -29.75 -8.04 23.15
N GLY A 2 -28.45 -8.16 22.96
CA GLY A 2 -27.42 -9.11 23.30
C GLY A 2 -26.11 -8.36 22.99
N SER A 3 -25.26 -8.16 23.99
CA SER A 3 -24.01 -7.41 23.86
C SER A 3 -23.01 -8.19 23.01
N LYS A 4 -22.38 -7.57 22.00
CA LYS A 4 -21.17 -8.12 21.38
C LYS A 4 -19.98 -7.23 21.74
N LEU A 5 -19.32 -7.59 22.83
CA LEU A 5 -17.94 -7.24 23.11
C LEU A 5 -17.04 -8.02 22.15
N THR A 6 -16.11 -7.35 21.50
CA THR A 6 -14.90 -8.00 20.98
C THR A 6 -13.73 -7.07 21.27
N ILE A 7 -13.02 -7.39 22.35
CA ILE A 7 -11.74 -6.79 22.69
C ILE A 7 -10.67 -7.57 21.92
N THR A 8 -9.80 -6.88 21.21
CA THR A 8 -8.44 -7.35 20.95
C THR A 8 -7.56 -6.12 20.84
N GLY A 9 -6.94 -5.74 21.96
CA GLY A 9 -5.91 -4.73 21.97
C GLY A 9 -4.60 -5.29 21.43
N SER A 10 -3.77 -4.41 20.87
CA SER A 10 -2.33 -4.46 21.12
C SER A 10 -1.76 -3.06 21.02
N THR A 11 -1.38 -2.55 22.19
CA THR A 11 -0.64 -1.31 22.41
C THR A 11 0.74 -1.40 21.76
N ARG A 12 1.08 -0.45 20.89
CA ARG A 12 2.46 0.06 20.78
C ARG A 12 2.51 1.40 20.04
N GLU A 13 2.56 2.47 20.82
CA GLU A 13 3.29 3.67 20.46
C GLU A 13 4.76 3.29 20.16
N ARG A 14 5.18 3.43 18.90
CA ARG A 14 6.50 3.95 18.55
C ARG A 14 6.65 4.18 17.04
N SER A 15 6.79 5.47 16.70
CA SER A 15 7.78 6.01 15.75
C SER A 15 7.63 5.69 14.25
N ALA A 16 7.56 6.76 13.47
CA ALA A 16 7.43 6.83 12.01
C ALA A 16 6.07 6.34 11.49
N VAL A 17 5.16 7.28 11.23
CA VAL A 17 4.13 7.07 10.20
C VAL A 17 4.90 6.86 8.91
N ASP A 18 5.19 5.60 8.57
CA ASP A 18 5.81 5.29 7.27
C ASP A 18 4.81 5.77 6.23
N GLU A 19 5.14 6.89 5.59
CA GLU A 19 4.25 7.61 4.70
C GLU A 19 3.87 6.65 3.56
N LEU A 20 2.63 6.15 3.60
CA LEU A 20 2.12 5.27 2.57
C LEU A 20 1.85 6.11 1.31
N LEU A 21 2.52 5.76 0.23
CA LEU A 21 2.33 6.38 -1.08
C LEU A 21 1.46 5.49 -1.95
N SER A 22 0.51 6.10 -2.64
CA SER A 22 -0.28 5.44 -3.67
C SER A 22 0.45 5.49 -5.01
N VAL A 23 0.82 4.34 -5.55
CA VAL A 23 1.37 4.21 -6.91
C VAL A 23 0.27 3.72 -7.83
N ARG A 24 -0.07 4.53 -8.83
CA ARG A 24 -1.05 4.18 -9.86
C ARG A 24 -0.31 3.66 -11.08
N PHE A 25 -0.84 2.63 -11.73
CA PHE A 25 -0.24 2.04 -12.92
C PHE A 25 -1.29 1.38 -13.81
N TRP A 26 -0.99 1.25 -15.09
CA TRP A 26 -1.77 0.48 -16.06
C TRP A 26 -1.06 -0.84 -16.35
N MET A 27 -1.77 -1.94 -16.24
CA MET A 27 -1.26 -3.28 -16.56
C MET A 27 -2.43 -4.17 -16.98
N ASN A 28 -2.20 -5.08 -17.93
CA ASN A 28 -3.21 -6.05 -18.39
C ASN A 28 -4.52 -5.40 -18.86
N GLY A 29 -4.45 -4.20 -19.45
CA GLY A 29 -5.62 -3.49 -19.96
C GLY A 29 -6.46 -2.77 -18.90
N MET A 30 -5.98 -2.62 -17.65
CA MET A 30 -6.71 -1.92 -16.58
C MET A 30 -5.80 -1.00 -15.75
N ALA A 31 -6.39 0.08 -15.22
CA ALA A 31 -5.78 0.91 -14.19
C ALA A 31 -5.86 0.22 -12.82
N GLN A 32 -4.73 0.21 -12.11
CA GLN A 32 -4.59 -0.34 -10.77
C GLN A 32 -3.87 0.66 -9.88
N THR A 33 -4.07 0.53 -8.57
CA THR A 33 -3.43 1.35 -7.55
C THR A 33 -2.93 0.46 -6.43
N VAL A 34 -1.68 0.66 -6.01
CA VAL A 34 -1.09 -0.04 -4.88
C VAL A 34 -0.59 0.97 -3.85
N GLN A 35 -0.81 0.69 -2.57
CA GLN A 35 -0.23 1.46 -1.48
C GLN A 35 1.08 0.82 -1.06
N VAL A 36 2.13 1.63 -0.99
CA VAL A 36 3.46 1.17 -0.62
C VAL A 36 4.11 2.18 0.32
N GLU A 37 4.86 1.65 1.28
CA GLU A 37 5.75 2.45 2.13
C GLU A 37 6.67 3.32 1.28
N ARG A 38 6.87 4.59 1.66
CA ARG A 38 7.78 5.52 0.96
C ARG A 38 9.18 4.93 0.81
N SER A 39 9.66 4.21 1.82
CA SER A 39 10.94 3.48 1.82
C SER A 39 11.03 2.40 0.73
N ARG A 40 9.89 1.87 0.27
CA ARG A 40 9.79 0.80 -0.75
C ARG A 40 9.26 1.30 -2.10
N ALA A 41 8.75 2.53 -2.18
CA ALA A 41 8.12 3.07 -3.37
C ALA A 41 9.02 3.00 -4.62
N LEU A 42 10.33 3.28 -4.47
CA LEU A 42 11.28 3.17 -5.58
C LEU A 42 11.45 1.73 -6.09
N ARG A 43 11.49 0.74 -5.19
CA ARG A 43 11.55 -0.68 -5.57
C ARG A 43 10.26 -1.10 -6.24
N CYS A 44 9.11 -0.78 -5.65
CA CYS A 44 7.81 -1.07 -6.23
C CYS A 44 7.67 -0.50 -7.65
N ARG A 45 8.05 0.77 -7.88
CA ARG A 45 8.05 1.38 -9.22
C ARG A 45 8.93 0.61 -10.21
N ARG A 46 10.10 0.13 -9.77
CA ARG A 46 11.02 -0.64 -10.63
C ARG A 46 10.47 -2.02 -10.97
N ASP A 47 9.84 -2.70 -10.01
CA ASP A 47 9.21 -4.00 -10.21
C ASP A 47 7.97 -3.90 -11.11
N LEU A 48 7.20 -2.81 -10.98
CA LEU A 48 6.10 -2.49 -11.89
C LEU A 48 6.62 -2.27 -13.31
N LEU A 49 7.70 -1.52 -13.49
CA LEU A 49 8.29 -1.32 -14.82
C LEU A 49 8.86 -2.62 -15.43
N SER A 50 9.45 -3.50 -14.62
CA SER A 50 10.00 -4.78 -15.11
C SER A 50 8.92 -5.77 -15.56
N THR A 51 7.70 -5.63 -15.03
CA THR A 51 6.52 -6.42 -15.42
C THR A 51 5.76 -5.82 -16.60
N GLY A 52 6.23 -4.71 -17.16
CA GLY A 52 5.58 -4.01 -18.27
C GLY A 52 4.43 -3.10 -17.84
N ALA A 53 4.32 -2.77 -16.55
CA ALA A 53 3.36 -1.76 -16.09
C ALA A 53 3.75 -0.38 -16.63
N VAL A 54 2.73 0.41 -16.95
CA VAL A 54 2.90 1.84 -17.25
C VAL A 54 2.53 2.63 -16.00
N LEU A 55 3.50 3.29 -15.37
CA LEU A 55 3.24 4.12 -14.18
C LEU A 55 2.40 5.34 -14.58
N LEU A 56 1.32 5.58 -13.84
CA LEU A 56 0.44 6.73 -13.99
C LEU A 56 0.84 7.76 -12.93
N ASN A 57 1.30 8.93 -13.40
CA ASN A 57 1.79 10.02 -12.53
C ASN A 57 0.69 10.53 -11.59
#